data_AF-A0A2S9G2Y6-F1
#
_entry.id   AF-A0A2S9G2Y6-F1
#
_cell.length_a   1.000
_cell.length_b   1.000
_cell.length_c   1.000
_cell.angle_alpha   90.00
_cell.angle_beta   90.00
_cell.angle_gamma   90.00
#
_symmetry.space_group_name_H-M   'P 1'
#
loop_
_entity.id
_entity.type
_entity.pdbx_description
1 polymer ?
#
loop_
_entity_poly.entity_id
_entity_poly.type
_entity_poly.pdbx_seq_one_letter_code
_entity_poly.pdbx_strand_id
1 'polypeptide(L)'
;CVGVLRKEDLKLAFASGAGNKIILFGARTGLDGIGGVSVLASGTFGGDEGEGAGGHGAEGGAGPSRSRKKLPSVQVGDPFTEKVL
;
A
#
# COMPACT_ATOMS: atom_id res chain seq x y z
N CYS A 1 -3.32 -14.50 -8.97
CA CYS A 1 -2.53 -14.60 -10.21
C CYS A 1 -1.94 -16.00 -10.33
N VAL A 2 -1.75 -16.50 -11.56
CA VAL A 2 -1.08 -17.78 -11.86
C VAL A 2 -0.06 -17.51 -12.98
N GLY A 3 1.12 -18.11 -12.90
CA GLY A 3 2.19 -17.98 -13.90
C GLY A 3 2.95 -19.29 -14.08
N VAL A 4 3.78 -19.37 -15.12
CA VAL A 4 4.59 -20.55 -15.47
C VAL A 4 6.08 -20.21 -15.37
N LEU A 5 6.89 -21.16 -14.90
CA LEU A 5 8.34 -21.03 -14.76
C LEU A 5 9.00 -22.39 -14.97
N ARG A 6 10.23 -22.43 -15.48
CA ARG A 6 11.05 -23.65 -15.48
C ARG A 6 11.53 -23.97 -14.07
N LYS A 7 11.60 -25.25 -13.72
CA LYS A 7 11.92 -25.68 -12.35
C LYS A 7 13.31 -25.20 -11.90
N GLU A 8 14.28 -25.25 -12.80
CA GLU A 8 15.67 -24.86 -12.58
C GLU A 8 15.87 -23.35 -12.39
N ASP A 9 14.91 -22.52 -12.80
CA ASP A 9 14.97 -21.07 -12.64
C ASP A 9 14.36 -20.58 -11.34
N LEU A 10 13.89 -21.48 -10.47
CA LEU A 10 13.37 -21.13 -9.16
C LEU A 10 14.44 -20.38 -8.34
N LYS A 11 14.16 -19.10 -8.03
CA LYS A 11 15.01 -18.27 -7.17
C LYS A 11 14.42 -18.20 -5.77
N LEU A 12 15.25 -18.37 -4.75
CA LEU A 12 14.87 -18.24 -3.34
C LEU A 12 15.13 -16.80 -2.87
N ALA A 13 14.29 -16.30 -1.97
CA ALA A 13 14.34 -14.93 -1.47
C ALA A 13 15.36 -14.74 -0.32
N PHE A 14 16.61 -15.15 -0.53
CA PHE A 14 17.72 -14.84 0.37
C PHE A 14 19.04 -14.70 -0.40
N ALA A 15 19.91 -13.83 0.10
CA ALA A 15 21.27 -13.72 -0.42
C ALA A 15 22.15 -14.81 0.22
N SER A 16 22.93 -15.52 -0.60
CA SER A 16 23.91 -16.49 -0.11
C SER A 16 25.32 -15.91 -0.22
N GLY A 17 25.96 -15.65 0.93
CA GLY A 17 27.35 -15.16 1.00
C GLY A 17 27.49 -13.63 1.08
N ALA A 18 28.71 -13.18 1.34
CA ALA A 18 29.06 -11.76 1.46
C ALA A 18 29.34 -11.14 0.08
N GLY A 19 29.11 -9.84 -0.06
CA GLY A 19 29.44 -9.06 -1.27
C GLY A 19 28.34 -9.04 -2.35
N ASN A 20 27.23 -9.75 -2.15
CA ASN A 20 26.05 -9.66 -3.01
C ASN A 20 25.59 -8.20 -3.14
N LYS A 21 25.32 -7.77 -4.37
CA LYS A 21 24.77 -6.44 -4.65
C LYS A 21 23.26 -6.48 -4.50
N ILE A 22 22.70 -5.48 -3.86
CA ILE A 22 21.25 -5.26 -3.79
C ILE A 22 20.92 -4.18 -4.79
N ILE A 23 20.09 -4.53 -5.78
CA ILE A 23 19.69 -3.62 -6.84
C ILE A 23 18.22 -3.29 -6.62
N LEU A 24 17.93 -2.00 -6.39
CA LEU A 24 16.58 -1.46 -6.46
C LEU A 24 16.32 -1.03 -7.91
N PHE A 25 15.36 -1.67 -8.56
CA PHE A 25 15.02 -1.41 -9.96
C PHE A 25 13.49 -1.29 -10.12
N GLY A 26 13.05 -0.43 -11.03
CA GLY A 26 11.65 -0.10 -11.26
C GLY A 26 11.38 1.41 -11.18
N ALA A 27 10.15 1.77 -10.79
CA ALA A 27 9.75 3.17 -10.62
C ALA A 27 10.58 3.88 -9.53
N ARG A 28 10.70 5.21 -9.64
CA ARG A 28 11.32 6.03 -8.59
C ARG A 28 10.44 6.01 -7.34
N THR A 29 11.05 5.91 -6.16
CA THR A 29 10.34 5.96 -4.87
C THR A 29 9.57 7.28 -4.73
N GLY A 30 8.27 7.19 -4.46
CA GLY A 30 7.37 8.30 -4.17
C GLY A 30 6.99 8.40 -2.69
N LEU A 31 5.92 9.16 -2.40
CA LEU A 31 5.36 9.34 -1.05
C LEU A 31 4.11 8.49 -0.79
N ASP A 32 3.75 7.60 -1.71
CA ASP A 32 2.58 6.73 -1.60
C ASP A 32 2.86 5.50 -0.70
N GLY A 33 1.81 4.89 -0.17
CA GLY A 33 1.93 3.71 0.69
C GLY A 33 2.60 3.93 2.07
N ILE A 34 2.96 5.15 2.45
CA ILE A 34 3.59 5.47 3.74
C ILE A 34 2.65 5.10 4.88
N GLY A 35 3.12 4.22 5.77
CA GLY A 35 2.31 3.67 6.85
C GLY A 35 1.26 2.66 6.40
N GLY A 36 1.24 2.24 5.14
CA GLY A 36 0.29 1.25 4.60
C GLY A 36 0.26 -0.05 5.40
N VAL A 37 1.43 -0.57 5.80
CA VAL A 37 1.53 -1.81 6.59
C VAL A 37 0.90 -1.66 7.97
N SER A 38 1.19 -0.56 8.69
CA SER A 38 0.79 -0.39 10.08
C SER A 38 -0.58 0.28 10.25
N VAL A 39 -0.86 1.32 9.48
CA VAL A 39 -2.06 2.18 9.61
C VAL A 39 -3.25 1.62 8.85
N LEU A 40 -3.06 1.09 7.64
CA LEU A 40 -4.16 0.56 6.82
C LEU A 40 -4.29 -0.96 6.89
N ALA A 41 -3.20 -1.69 6.77
CA ALA A 41 -3.24 -3.15 6.64
C ALA A 41 -3.31 -3.90 7.99
N SER A 42 -2.74 -3.33 9.05
CA SER A 42 -2.68 -3.95 10.38
C SER A 42 -3.64 -3.33 11.40
N GLY A 43 -4.33 -2.24 11.05
CA GLY A 43 -5.37 -1.66 11.89
C GLY A 43 -6.57 -2.60 11.99
N THR A 44 -7.23 -2.64 13.15
CA THR A 44 -8.56 -3.26 13.23
C THR A 44 -9.55 -2.41 12.45
N PHE A 45 -10.62 -3.02 11.95
CA PHE A 45 -11.75 -2.30 11.38
C PHE A 45 -12.57 -1.61 12.49
N GLY A 46 -11.92 -0.80 13.33
CA GLY A 46 -12.60 0.18 14.15
C GLY A 46 -13.03 1.31 13.24
N GLY A 47 -14.34 1.51 13.12
CA GLY A 47 -14.86 2.74 12.54
C GLY A 47 -14.20 3.93 13.21
N ASP A 48 -13.99 4.99 12.45
CA ASP A 48 -13.57 6.31 12.91
C ASP A 48 -14.72 6.95 13.74
N GLU A 49 -15.22 6.22 14.75
CA GLU A 49 -16.28 6.62 15.66
C GLU A 49 -15.67 7.46 16.80
N GLY A 50 -15.62 8.77 16.54
CA GLY A 50 -15.24 9.81 17.49
C GLY A 50 -14.64 10.98 16.73
N GLU A 51 -15.43 11.93 16.23
CA GLU A 51 -16.20 12.82 17.10
C GLU A 51 -17.70 12.84 16.78
N GLY A 52 -18.52 12.50 17.79
CA GLY A 52 -19.97 12.71 17.76
C GLY A 52 -20.83 11.55 18.23
N ALA A 53 -20.53 10.91 19.37
CA ALA A 53 -21.59 10.21 20.10
C ALA A 53 -22.52 11.28 20.73
N GLY A 54 -23.52 11.72 19.97
CA GLY A 54 -24.52 12.67 20.43
C GLY A 54 -25.53 13.09 19.37
N GLY A 55 -26.58 12.28 19.20
CA GLY A 55 -27.89 12.77 18.76
C GLY A 55 -28.25 12.55 17.29
N HIS A 56 -29.43 11.97 17.09
CA HIS A 56 -30.14 11.92 15.82
C HIS A 56 -30.39 13.33 15.25
N GLY A 57 -30.13 13.55 13.96
CA GLY A 57 -30.71 14.70 13.26
C GLY A 57 -29.93 15.19 12.04
N ALA A 58 -30.64 15.20 10.91
CA ALA A 58 -30.59 16.20 9.83
C ALA A 58 -29.33 16.34 8.95
N GLU A 59 -29.55 16.03 7.67
CA GLU A 59 -29.23 16.85 6.49
C GLU A 59 -28.01 17.80 6.53
N GLY A 60 -27.07 17.60 5.61
CA GLY A 60 -26.27 18.70 5.06
C GLY A 60 -24.77 18.43 4.89
N GLY A 61 -24.29 18.49 3.64
CA GLY A 61 -22.93 18.95 3.32
C GLY A 61 -21.88 17.86 3.09
N ALA A 62 -21.75 17.38 1.86
CA ALA A 62 -20.56 16.66 1.40
C ALA A 62 -19.38 17.63 1.21
N GLY A 63 -18.51 17.76 2.23
CA GLY A 63 -17.21 18.45 2.15
C GLY A 63 -16.02 17.46 2.18
N PRO A 64 -14.89 17.75 1.49
CA PRO A 64 -13.85 16.76 1.15
C PRO A 64 -12.81 16.50 2.26
N SER A 65 -13.22 16.41 3.53
CA SER A 65 -12.28 16.22 4.64
C SER A 65 -12.14 14.77 5.14
N ARG A 66 -12.98 13.84 4.67
CA ARG A 66 -13.07 12.46 5.18
C ARG A 66 -11.97 11.48 4.73
N SER A 67 -10.98 11.90 3.94
CA SER A 67 -10.02 10.96 3.29
C SER A 67 -8.52 11.24 3.54
N ARG A 68 -8.14 12.42 4.05
CA ARG A 68 -6.74 12.89 4.03
C ARG A 68 -5.76 12.05 4.87
N LYS A 69 -6.23 11.42 5.95
CA LYS A 69 -5.38 10.64 6.86
C LYS A 69 -4.97 9.27 6.31
N LYS A 70 -5.78 8.69 5.41
CA LYS A 70 -5.53 7.36 4.80
C LYS A 70 -4.83 7.46 3.44
N LEU A 71 -4.93 8.62 2.78
CA LEU A 71 -4.34 8.90 1.46
C LEU A 71 -2.84 8.61 1.36
N PRO A 72 -1.98 9.00 2.33
CA PRO A 72 -0.54 8.67 2.27
C PRO A 72 -0.26 7.17 2.30
N SER A 73 -1.16 6.37 2.86
CA SER A 73 -0.97 4.94 3.11
C SER A 73 -1.47 4.05 1.97
N VAL A 74 -2.17 4.61 0.99
CA VAL A 74 -2.60 3.90 -0.21
C VAL A 74 -1.49 4.01 -1.27
N GLN A 75 -1.17 2.88 -1.91
CA GLN A 75 -0.17 2.82 -2.98
C GLN A 75 -0.77 3.26 -4.31
N VAL A 76 0.08 3.88 -5.15
CA VAL A 76 -0.27 4.24 -6.53
C VAL A 76 0.54 3.38 -7.48
N GLY A 77 -0.14 2.56 -8.29
CA GLY A 77 0.50 1.71 -9.29
C GLY A 77 0.48 2.31 -10.69
N ASP A 78 1.56 2.09 -11.44
CA ASP A 78 1.62 2.35 -12.89
C ASP A 78 1.80 1.00 -13.65
N PRO A 79 0.74 0.48 -14.28
CA PRO A 79 0.79 -0.80 -14.96
C PRO A 79 1.69 -0.79 -16.20
N PHE A 80 1.98 0.37 -16.80
CA PHE A 80 2.87 0.45 -17.96
C PHE A 80 4.33 0.31 -17.54
N THR A 81 4.71 0.96 -16.43
CA THR A 81 6.02 0.74 -15.83
C THR A 81 6.16 -0.70 -15.34
N GLU A 82 5.13 -1.32 -14.75
CA GLU A 82 5.18 -2.74 -14.32
C GLU A 82 5.38 -3.70 -15.51
N LYS A 83 4.79 -3.41 -16.67
CA LYS A 83 4.87 -4.28 -17.86
C LYS A 83 6.27 -4.41 -18.44
N VAL A 84 7.15 -3.43 -18.22
CA VAL A 84 8.50 -3.39 -18.79
C VAL A 84 9.57 -4.00 -17.85
N LEU A 85 9.16 -4.48 -16.68
CA LEU A 85 10.00 -5.17 -15.69
C LEU A 85 9.92 -6.69 -15.87
#